data_AF-A7T206-F1
#
_entry.id   AF-A7T206-F1
#
_cell.length_a   1.000
_cell.length_b   1.000
_cell.length_c   1.000
_cell.angle_alpha   90.00
_cell.angle_beta   90.00
_cell.angle_gamma   90.00
#
_symmetry.space_group_name_H-M   'P 1'
#
loop_
_entity.id
_entity.type
_entity.pdbx_description
1 polymer ?
#
loop_
_entity_poly.entity_id
_entity_poly.type
_entity_poly.pdbx_seq_one_letter_code
_entity_poly.pdbx_strand_id
1 'polypeptide(L)'
;TAHATSFRVIQSSDQVTSIRESLSDQKPLLATLDDSGSLVAAPSVRLSVDGPYGSPCMDVEEYRVSMCIATGIGVTPFAALITRIRSQIIHAQRPPRPHRLYFVWICREVGALQWFADLIHETSRQLWELNRPDFLTCLFYITSKGQKEKICINHTQSSWFDARLTHGRPDWFQIFRRVSQENPRLSVDGPYGSPCMDVEEYRVSMCIATGIGVTPFAALITRIRSQIIHAQRPPRPHRLYFVWICREVGALQWFADLIHETSRQLWELNRPDFLTCLFYTTSKGQKEKICINNTQSSWFDARLTHGRPDWFQIFRRVSQENSRTCVGVFYCGARGPSSMLRRCCQRMYKNGASFVFNKEVSA
;
A
#
# COMPACT_ATOMS: atom_id res chain seq x y z
N THR A 1 -28.32 -34.26 8.88
CA THR A 1 -28.82 -33.16 8.04
C THR A 1 -28.07 -31.89 8.42
N ALA A 2 -27.12 -31.45 7.59
CA ALA A 2 -26.26 -30.30 7.90
C ALA A 2 -26.99 -28.99 7.55
N HIS A 3 -27.38 -28.22 8.57
CA HIS A 3 -27.93 -26.89 8.38
C HIS A 3 -26.81 -25.93 7.98
N ALA A 4 -26.81 -25.53 6.70
CA ALA A 4 -25.94 -24.47 6.21
C ALA A 4 -26.59 -23.12 6.54
N THR A 5 -26.06 -22.41 7.54
CA THR A 5 -26.46 -21.04 7.85
C THR A 5 -25.78 -20.10 6.84
N SER A 6 -26.55 -19.56 5.90
CA SER A 6 -26.07 -18.53 4.97
C SER A 6 -26.21 -17.15 5.63
N PHE A 7 -25.14 -16.37 5.66
CA PHE A 7 -25.15 -14.99 6.13
C PHE A 7 -25.29 -14.04 4.94
N ARG A 8 -26.27 -13.14 4.99
CA ARG A 8 -26.47 -12.08 4.00
C ARG A 8 -26.01 -10.76 4.61
N VAL A 9 -24.87 -10.25 4.17
CA VAL A 9 -24.39 -8.90 4.55
C VAL A 9 -25.16 -7.90 3.70
N ILE A 10 -26.02 -7.10 4.33
CA ILE A 10 -26.68 -5.96 3.67
C ILE A 10 -25.73 -4.78 3.79
N GLN A 11 -25.12 -4.39 2.67
CA GLN A 11 -24.34 -3.16 2.58
C GLN A 11 -25.32 -2.00 2.45
N SER A 12 -25.55 -1.25 3.55
CA SER A 12 -26.22 0.05 3.47
C SER A 12 -25.26 1.03 2.79
N SER A 13 -25.64 1.58 1.64
CA SER A 13 -24.81 2.51 0.87
C SER A 13 -24.81 3.92 1.42
N ASP A 14 -25.68 4.28 2.37
CA ASP A 14 -25.83 5.67 2.77
C ASP A 14 -26.07 5.80 4.29
N GLN A 15 -25.25 6.65 4.90
CA GLN A 15 -25.27 7.09 6.29
C GLN A 15 -24.82 6.08 7.36
N VAL A 16 -23.61 6.31 7.88
CA VAL A 16 -23.18 5.82 9.19
C VAL A 16 -23.99 6.58 10.25
N THR A 17 -25.17 6.06 10.56
CA THR A 17 -25.87 6.40 11.81
C THR A 17 -25.43 5.40 12.86
N SER A 18 -25.07 5.89 14.05
CA SER A 18 -24.72 5.02 15.17
C SER A 18 -25.90 4.11 15.47
N ILE A 19 -25.69 2.79 15.38
CA ILE A 19 -26.69 1.80 15.79
C ILE A 19 -26.75 1.83 17.32
N ARG A 20 -27.42 2.83 17.88
CA ARG A 20 -27.81 2.86 19.30
C ARG A 20 -29.26 3.22 19.51
N GLU A 21 -29.99 3.65 18.50
CA GLU A 21 -31.40 4.03 18.67
C GLU A 21 -32.24 3.48 17.52
N SER A 22 -33.37 2.84 17.89
CA SER A 22 -34.41 2.21 17.06
C SER A 22 -34.19 0.77 16.60
N LEU A 23 -34.37 -0.18 17.53
CA LEU A 23 -34.91 -1.51 17.20
C LEU A 23 -35.93 -1.90 18.28
N SER A 24 -37.11 -1.28 18.24
CA SER A 24 -38.30 -1.87 18.85
C SER A 24 -38.85 -2.93 17.89
N ASP A 25 -39.03 -4.15 18.40
CA ASP A 25 -39.81 -5.27 17.84
C ASP A 25 -39.23 -6.18 16.75
N GLN A 26 -37.90 -6.24 16.54
CA GLN A 26 -37.32 -7.35 15.76
C GLN A 26 -36.44 -8.27 16.60
N LYS A 27 -36.83 -9.55 16.68
CA LYS A 27 -36.07 -10.61 17.37
C LYS A 27 -34.63 -10.66 16.82
N PRO A 28 -33.60 -10.74 17.68
CA PRO A 28 -32.21 -10.78 17.23
C PRO A 28 -31.93 -12.01 16.37
N LEU A 29 -31.15 -11.82 15.30
CA LEU A 29 -30.78 -12.81 14.26
C LEU A 29 -30.05 -14.08 14.77
N LEU A 30 -29.77 -14.19 16.08
CA LEU A 30 -28.88 -15.19 16.70
C LEU A 30 -29.48 -15.79 17.99
N ALA A 31 -30.78 -16.06 18.01
CA ALA A 31 -31.42 -16.81 19.09
C ALA A 31 -31.82 -18.21 18.60
N THR A 32 -31.47 -19.25 19.36
CA THR A 32 -31.96 -20.62 19.15
C THR A 32 -33.10 -20.89 20.12
N LEU A 33 -34.17 -21.51 19.66
CA LEU A 33 -35.23 -21.99 20.55
C LEU A 33 -34.78 -23.31 21.18
N ASP A 34 -34.98 -23.46 22.48
CA ASP A 34 -34.89 -24.78 23.11
C ASP A 34 -36.15 -25.61 22.82
N ASP A 35 -36.14 -26.89 23.22
CA ASP A 35 -37.26 -27.82 23.01
C ASP A 35 -38.55 -27.38 23.73
N SER A 36 -38.50 -26.35 24.59
CA SER A 36 -39.63 -25.74 25.29
C SER A 36 -40.17 -24.48 24.60
N GLY A 37 -39.56 -24.04 23.50
CA GLY A 37 -39.94 -22.83 22.77
C GLY A 37 -39.43 -21.52 23.38
N SER A 38 -38.48 -21.59 24.32
CA SER A 38 -37.87 -20.42 24.94
C SER A 38 -36.65 -19.95 24.14
N LEU A 39 -36.48 -18.63 24.01
CA LEU A 39 -35.35 -18.03 23.29
C LEU A 39 -34.06 -18.16 24.12
N VAL A 40 -33.13 -19.02 23.69
CA VAL A 40 -31.78 -19.11 24.26
C VAL A 40 -30.85 -18.20 23.46
N ALA A 41 -30.20 -17.27 24.15
CA ALA A 41 -29.16 -16.42 23.56
C ALA A 41 -27.97 -17.29 23.15
N ALA A 42 -27.69 -17.39 21.84
CA ALA A 42 -26.45 -18.01 21.38
C ALA A 42 -25.26 -17.19 21.93
N PRO A 43 -24.10 -17.82 22.23
CA PRO A 43 -22.93 -17.08 22.69
C PRO A 43 -22.61 -15.99 21.68
N SER A 44 -22.76 -14.73 22.10
CA SER A 44 -22.55 -13.57 21.26
C SER A 44 -21.11 -13.60 20.75
N VAL A 45 -20.91 -13.83 19.45
CA VAL A 45 -19.59 -13.68 18.84
C VAL A 45 -19.30 -12.19 18.81
N ARG A 46 -18.31 -11.75 19.59
CA ARG A 46 -17.81 -10.37 19.53
C ARG A 46 -17.09 -10.20 18.20
N LEU A 47 -17.78 -9.64 17.22
CA LEU A 47 -17.24 -9.36 15.90
C LEU A 47 -16.76 -7.92 15.87
N SER A 48 -15.47 -7.71 15.65
CA SER A 48 -14.90 -6.41 15.33
C SER A 48 -14.55 -6.40 13.84
N VAL A 49 -15.16 -5.46 13.11
CA VAL A 49 -14.81 -5.23 11.70
C VAL A 49 -13.82 -4.09 11.65
N ASP A 50 -12.65 -4.36 11.11
CA ASP A 50 -11.60 -3.37 10.92
C ASP A 50 -11.43 -3.11 9.41
N GLY A 51 -11.77 -1.90 8.96
CA GLY A 51 -11.73 -1.49 7.55
C GLY A 51 -13.06 -1.64 6.77
N PRO A 52 -13.08 -1.32 5.46
CA PRO A 52 -11.92 -1.05 4.59
C PRO A 52 -11.25 0.30 4.88
N TYR A 53 -9.93 0.35 4.78
CA TYR A 53 -9.16 1.57 4.89
C TYR A 53 -8.97 2.22 3.51
N GLY A 54 -9.24 3.52 3.39
CA GLY A 54 -8.97 4.28 2.18
C GLY A 54 -7.46 4.46 1.94
N SER A 55 -7.08 4.82 0.71
CA SER A 55 -5.76 5.44 0.47
C SER A 55 -5.62 6.68 1.36
N PRO A 56 -4.42 7.00 1.88
CA PRO A 56 -4.18 8.20 2.69
C PRO A 56 -4.50 9.51 1.97
N CYS A 57 -4.79 9.44 0.66
CA CYS A 57 -5.12 10.58 -0.19
C CYS A 57 -6.61 10.67 -0.56
N MET A 58 -7.48 9.76 -0.09
CA MET A 58 -8.88 9.67 -0.52
C MET A 58 -9.65 10.97 -0.27
N ASP A 59 -9.47 11.55 0.92
CA ASP A 59 -10.29 12.67 1.38
C ASP A 59 -9.62 14.02 1.12
N VAL A 60 -8.43 14.03 0.51
CA VAL A 60 -7.62 15.25 0.29
C VAL A 60 -8.38 16.32 -0.48
N GLU A 61 -9.33 15.94 -1.34
CA GLU A 61 -10.14 16.84 -2.16
C GLU A 61 -11.41 17.34 -1.49
N GLU A 62 -11.78 16.75 -0.36
CA GLU A 62 -12.93 17.19 0.43
C GLU A 62 -12.60 18.50 1.17
N TYR A 63 -11.32 18.68 1.53
CA TYR A 63 -10.83 19.84 2.25
C TYR A 63 -10.42 20.97 1.30
N ARG A 64 -10.57 22.22 1.78
CA ARG A 64 -10.07 23.41 1.06
C ARG A 64 -8.55 23.53 1.14
N VAL A 65 -7.97 23.07 2.24
CA VAL A 65 -6.54 23.11 2.52
C VAL A 65 -6.16 21.74 3.05
N SER A 66 -5.17 21.11 2.42
CA SER A 66 -4.74 19.76 2.79
C SER A 66 -3.24 19.76 3.04
N MET A 67 -2.82 19.08 4.11
CA MET A 67 -1.40 18.86 4.40
C MET A 67 -1.09 17.37 4.27
N CYS A 68 -0.31 17.02 3.26
CA CYS A 68 0.16 15.67 2.98
C CYS A 68 1.55 15.49 3.57
N ILE A 69 1.69 14.59 4.55
CA ILE A 69 2.97 14.28 5.19
C ILE A 69 3.40 12.87 4.80
N ALA A 70 4.58 12.75 4.22
CA ALA A 70 5.19 11.50 3.81
C ALA A 70 6.55 11.28 4.47
N THR A 71 6.87 10.02 4.75
CA THR A 71 8.21 9.59 5.18
C THR A 71 8.73 8.49 4.27
N GLY A 72 9.93 8.64 3.73
CA GLY A 72 10.57 7.65 2.87
C GLY A 72 9.68 7.22 1.69
N ILE A 73 9.53 5.91 1.50
CA ILE A 73 8.69 5.31 0.44
C ILE A 73 7.18 5.58 0.60
N GLY A 74 6.73 6.08 1.75
CA GLY A 74 5.33 6.45 2.01
C GLY A 74 4.84 7.62 1.15
N VAL A 75 5.70 8.20 0.32
CA VAL A 75 5.35 9.26 -0.64
C VAL A 75 4.53 8.77 -1.84
N THR A 76 4.63 7.49 -2.21
CA THR A 76 4.03 6.96 -3.44
C THR A 76 2.53 7.27 -3.63
N PRO A 77 1.65 7.17 -2.61
CA PRO A 77 0.25 7.58 -2.79
C PRO A 77 0.09 9.08 -3.09
N PHE A 78 0.99 9.93 -2.59
CA PHE A 78 1.00 11.37 -2.88
C PHE A 78 1.51 11.69 -4.28
N ALA A 79 2.39 10.85 -4.86
CA ALA A 79 2.80 10.99 -6.25
C ALA A 79 1.63 10.78 -7.22
N ALA A 80 0.80 9.76 -6.95
CA ALA A 80 -0.42 9.52 -7.70
C ALA A 80 -1.42 10.67 -7.53
N LEU A 81 -1.60 11.17 -6.30
CA LEU A 81 -2.42 12.35 -6.00
C LEU A 81 -1.98 13.58 -6.81
N ILE A 82 -0.68 13.93 -6.76
CA ILE A 82 -0.13 15.10 -7.46
C ILE A 82 -0.30 14.97 -8.98
N THR A 83 -0.07 13.78 -9.52
CA THR A 83 -0.27 13.51 -10.96
C THR A 83 -1.73 13.67 -11.36
N ARG A 84 -2.66 13.17 -10.52
CA ARG A 84 -4.10 13.26 -10.73
C ARG A 84 -4.58 14.71 -10.68
N ILE A 85 -4.15 15.47 -9.66
CA ILE A 85 -4.42 16.90 -9.54
C ILE A 85 -3.88 17.65 -10.75
N ARG A 86 -2.65 17.38 -11.17
CA ARG A 86 -2.05 17.99 -12.36
C ARG A 86 -2.92 17.78 -13.60
N SER A 87 -3.38 16.54 -13.83
CA SER A 87 -4.27 16.22 -14.96
C SER A 87 -5.62 16.95 -14.85
N GLN A 88 -6.21 17.01 -13.66
CA GLN A 88 -7.45 17.75 -13.44
C GLN A 88 -7.29 19.24 -13.71
N ILE A 89 -6.21 19.87 -13.25
CA ILE A 89 -5.95 21.30 -13.48
C ILE A 89 -5.85 21.61 -14.98
N ILE A 90 -5.24 20.72 -15.76
CA ILE A 90 -5.11 20.86 -17.22
C ILE A 90 -6.47 20.72 -17.93
N HIS A 91 -7.33 19.81 -17.47
CA HIS A 91 -8.55 19.44 -18.17
C HIS A 91 -9.84 20.03 -17.58
N ALA A 92 -9.81 20.62 -16.38
CA ALA A 92 -11.01 21.11 -15.71
C ALA A 92 -11.34 22.56 -16.07
N GLN A 93 -12.62 22.82 -16.33
CA GLN A 93 -13.19 24.17 -16.45
C GLN A 93 -13.39 24.85 -15.07
N ARG A 94 -13.14 24.15 -13.96
CA ARG A 94 -13.32 24.64 -12.58
C ARG A 94 -12.06 24.41 -11.75
N PRO A 95 -11.78 25.26 -10.74
CA PRO A 95 -10.64 25.07 -9.86
C PRO A 95 -10.80 23.78 -9.03
N PRO A 96 -9.78 22.89 -9.00
CA PRO A 96 -9.85 21.69 -8.18
C PRO A 96 -9.78 22.03 -6.69
N ARG A 97 -10.41 21.18 -5.88
CA ARG A 97 -10.14 21.11 -4.44
C ARG A 97 -9.06 20.04 -4.21
N PRO A 98 -8.14 20.23 -3.26
CA PRO A 98 -8.02 21.38 -2.35
C PRO A 98 -7.57 22.65 -3.08
N HIS A 99 -7.88 23.83 -2.56
CA HIS A 99 -7.36 25.10 -3.10
C HIS A 99 -5.88 25.32 -2.78
N ARG A 100 -5.40 24.68 -1.70
CA ARG A 100 -4.00 24.71 -1.28
C ARG A 100 -3.59 23.35 -0.71
N LEU A 101 -2.42 22.88 -1.14
CA LEU A 101 -1.83 21.61 -0.78
C LEU A 101 -0.43 21.87 -0.21
N TYR A 102 -0.26 21.59 1.08
CA TYR A 102 1.06 21.52 1.70
C TYR A 102 1.57 20.08 1.57
N PHE A 103 2.72 19.89 0.98
CA PHE A 103 3.35 18.59 0.81
C PHE A 103 4.67 18.57 1.57
N VAL A 104 4.73 17.77 2.63
CA VAL A 104 5.91 17.61 3.49
C VAL A 104 6.48 16.22 3.28
N TRP A 105 7.73 16.13 2.82
CA TRP A 105 8.38 14.84 2.62
C TRP A 105 9.70 14.74 3.35
N ILE A 106 9.79 13.72 4.20
CA ILE A 106 10.93 13.47 5.07
C ILE A 106 11.67 12.23 4.56
N CYS A 107 12.92 12.41 4.19
CA CYS A 107 13.79 11.36 3.68
C CYS A 107 15.05 11.24 4.53
N ARG A 108 15.69 10.07 4.47
CA ARG A 108 17.01 9.90 5.07
C ARG A 108 18.09 10.51 4.19
N GLU A 109 18.02 10.31 2.88
CA GLU A 109 19.06 10.67 1.91
C GLU A 109 18.49 11.54 0.81
N VAL A 110 19.32 12.43 0.24
CA VAL A 110 18.91 13.34 -0.84
C VAL A 110 18.56 12.57 -2.11
N GLY A 111 19.33 11.52 -2.44
CA GLY A 111 19.05 10.66 -3.59
C GLY A 111 17.65 10.03 -3.59
N ALA A 112 17.03 9.84 -2.42
CA ALA A 112 15.65 9.34 -2.33
C ALA A 112 14.62 10.32 -2.93
N LEU A 113 14.94 11.61 -3.01
CA LEU A 113 14.08 12.63 -3.62
C LEU A 113 14.13 12.61 -5.15
N GLN A 114 15.19 12.06 -5.74
CA GLN A 114 15.52 12.19 -7.17
C GLN A 114 14.41 11.65 -8.08
N TRP A 115 13.85 10.48 -7.78
CA TRP A 115 12.84 9.86 -8.65
C TRP A 115 11.52 10.65 -8.70
N PHE A 116 11.24 11.46 -7.68
CA PHE A 116 10.02 12.26 -7.59
C PHE A 116 10.26 13.74 -7.92
N ALA A 117 11.54 14.12 -8.08
CA ALA A 117 11.96 15.50 -8.25
C ALA A 117 11.37 16.13 -9.52
N ASP A 118 11.49 15.42 -10.65
CA ASP A 118 11.00 15.90 -11.95
C ASP A 118 9.48 16.12 -11.94
N LEU A 119 8.73 15.19 -11.35
CA LEU A 119 7.27 15.29 -11.26
C LEU A 119 6.83 16.49 -10.43
N ILE A 120 7.42 16.71 -9.25
CA ILE A 120 7.06 17.86 -8.42
C ILE A 120 7.46 19.18 -9.10
N HIS A 121 8.66 19.24 -9.67
CA HIS A 121 9.15 20.45 -10.30
C HIS A 121 8.30 20.83 -11.52
N GLU A 122 8.01 19.85 -12.39
CA GLU A 122 7.16 20.08 -13.55
C GLU A 122 5.74 20.49 -13.14
N THR A 123 5.19 19.86 -12.09
CA THR A 123 3.88 20.27 -11.54
C THR A 123 3.94 21.71 -11.01
N SER A 124 5.00 22.07 -10.30
CA SER A 124 5.17 23.42 -9.75
C SER A 124 5.33 24.48 -10.84
N ARG A 125 6.06 24.16 -11.90
CA ARG A 125 6.23 25.02 -13.09
C ARG A 125 4.91 25.26 -13.80
N GLN A 126 4.12 24.21 -14.02
CA GLN A 126 2.81 24.32 -14.66
C GLN A 126 1.82 25.13 -13.81
N LEU A 127 1.82 24.94 -12.48
CA LEU A 127 1.02 25.75 -11.58
C LEU A 127 1.39 27.24 -11.64
N TRP A 128 2.68 27.55 -11.81
CA TRP A 128 3.15 28.91 -12.02
C TRP A 128 2.61 29.50 -13.32
N GLU A 129 2.68 28.75 -14.42
CA GLU A 129 2.16 29.17 -15.74
C GLU A 129 0.65 29.44 -15.73
N LEU A 130 -0.10 28.69 -14.92
CA LEU A 130 -1.53 28.88 -14.72
C LEU A 130 -1.87 29.98 -13.70
N ASN A 131 -0.89 30.77 -13.26
CA ASN A 131 -1.04 31.83 -12.25
C ASN A 131 -1.64 31.30 -10.92
N ARG A 132 -1.20 30.10 -10.52
CA ARG A 132 -1.60 29.40 -9.29
C ARG A 132 -0.38 28.91 -8.48
N PRO A 133 0.66 29.73 -8.27
CA PRO A 133 1.88 29.28 -7.59
C PRO A 133 1.65 28.87 -6.13
N ASP A 134 0.64 29.45 -5.47
CA ASP A 134 0.29 29.19 -4.08
C ASP A 134 -0.44 27.87 -3.84
N PHE A 135 -0.81 27.15 -4.91
CA PHE A 135 -1.56 25.91 -4.82
C PHE A 135 -0.74 24.81 -4.14
N LEU A 136 0.52 24.61 -4.54
CA LEU A 136 1.38 23.53 -4.03
C LEU A 136 2.57 24.10 -3.28
N THR A 137 2.59 23.90 -1.96
CA THR A 137 3.73 24.26 -1.11
C THR A 137 4.48 23.00 -0.70
N CYS A 138 5.68 22.79 -1.25
CA CYS A 138 6.51 21.63 -0.94
C CYS A 138 7.58 21.97 0.11
N LEU A 139 7.72 21.12 1.12
CA LEU A 139 8.76 21.19 2.16
C LEU A 139 9.48 19.84 2.23
N PHE A 140 10.79 19.83 2.03
CA PHE A 140 11.61 18.62 2.04
C PHE A 140 12.54 18.60 3.24
N TYR A 141 12.64 17.45 3.91
CA TYR A 141 13.49 17.28 5.07
C TYR A 141 14.42 16.08 4.92
N ILE A 142 15.72 16.28 5.19
CA ILE A 142 16.75 15.23 5.13
C ILE A 142 17.31 14.97 6.51
N THR A 143 17.10 13.76 7.01
CA THR A 143 17.47 13.41 8.40
C THR A 143 18.87 12.81 8.55
N SER A 144 19.51 12.31 7.49
CA SER A 144 20.88 11.80 7.61
C SER A 144 21.90 12.93 7.74
N LYS A 145 22.99 12.65 8.45
CA LYS A 145 24.18 13.50 8.54
C LYS A 145 25.18 13.12 7.43
N GLY A 146 24.74 13.17 6.18
CA GLY A 146 25.54 12.86 4.98
C GLY A 146 25.77 14.10 4.10
N GLN A 147 26.69 14.02 3.13
CA GLN A 147 27.13 15.14 2.28
C GLN A 147 25.97 15.95 1.67
N LYS A 148 26.26 17.22 1.36
CA LYS A 148 25.40 18.13 0.57
C LYS A 148 25.33 17.66 -0.89
N GLU A 149 24.76 16.50 -1.12
CA GLU A 149 24.34 16.09 -2.46
C GLU A 149 23.28 17.07 -2.95
N LYS A 150 23.39 17.46 -4.22
CA LYS A 150 22.45 18.37 -4.87
C LYS A 150 21.48 17.59 -5.74
N ILE A 151 20.22 17.99 -5.72
CA ILE A 151 19.19 17.37 -6.56
C ILE A 151 19.31 17.94 -7.97
N CYS A 152 19.40 17.05 -8.95
CA CYS A 152 19.45 17.43 -10.35
C CYS A 152 18.07 17.25 -10.98
N ILE A 153 17.65 18.19 -11.82
CA ILE A 153 16.46 18.07 -12.69
C ILE A 153 16.99 18.16 -14.11
N ASN A 154 16.65 17.19 -14.96
CA ASN A 154 17.19 17.11 -16.34
C ASN A 154 18.72 17.28 -16.39
N HIS A 155 19.44 16.65 -15.45
CA HIS A 155 20.91 16.76 -15.29
C HIS A 155 21.45 18.16 -14.90
N THR A 156 20.59 19.10 -14.50
CA THR A 156 20.97 20.43 -14.00
C THR A 156 20.64 20.61 -12.51
N GLN A 157 21.52 21.23 -11.73
CA GLN A 157 21.27 21.47 -10.30
C GLN A 157 20.07 22.40 -10.11
N SER A 158 19.11 21.98 -9.27
CA SER A 158 17.86 22.73 -9.09
C SER A 158 17.90 23.64 -7.87
N SER A 159 18.01 24.95 -8.10
CA SER A 159 17.84 25.97 -7.07
C SER A 159 16.45 25.95 -6.43
N TRP A 160 15.44 25.42 -7.13
CA TRP A 160 14.07 25.29 -6.63
C TRP A 160 13.97 24.31 -5.46
N PHE A 161 14.67 23.18 -5.56
CA PHE A 161 14.74 22.19 -4.48
C PHE A 161 15.61 22.68 -3.33
N ASP A 162 16.77 23.26 -3.64
CA ASP A 162 17.70 23.77 -2.64
C ASP A 162 17.03 24.80 -1.72
N ALA A 163 16.17 25.67 -2.26
CA ALA A 163 15.40 26.64 -1.48
C ALA A 163 14.31 26.02 -0.56
N ARG A 164 13.94 24.75 -0.78
CA ARG A 164 12.85 24.04 -0.08
C ARG A 164 13.35 22.84 0.73
N LEU A 165 14.65 22.57 0.70
CA LEU A 165 15.31 21.47 1.39
C LEU A 165 15.85 21.94 2.74
N THR A 166 15.42 21.29 3.80
CA THR A 166 15.91 21.54 5.16
C THR A 166 16.61 20.30 5.70
N HIS A 167 17.81 20.48 6.26
CA HIS A 167 18.50 19.41 6.97
C HIS A 167 18.01 19.31 8.41
N GLY A 168 17.71 18.08 8.86
CA GLY A 168 17.19 17.80 10.18
C GLY A 168 15.73 17.38 10.17
N ARG A 169 15.12 17.37 11.37
CA ARG A 169 13.71 17.01 11.54
C ARG A 169 12.83 18.25 11.38
N PRO A 170 11.61 18.11 10.84
CA PRO A 170 10.67 19.21 10.80
C PRO A 170 10.33 19.71 12.20
N ASP A 171 10.32 21.03 12.36
CA ASP A 171 9.67 21.66 13.51
C ASP A 171 8.17 21.72 13.24
N TRP A 172 7.45 20.69 13.69
CA TRP A 172 6.02 20.57 13.49
C TRP A 172 5.24 21.74 14.09
N PHE A 173 5.68 22.26 15.24
CA PHE A 173 4.99 23.37 15.89
C PHE A 173 5.04 24.62 15.01
N GLN A 174 6.21 24.93 14.44
CA GLN A 174 6.36 26.06 13.52
C GLN A 174 5.56 25.88 12.22
N ILE A 175 5.62 24.68 11.62
CA ILE A 175 4.91 24.37 10.37
C ILE A 175 3.40 24.50 10.59
N PHE A 176 2.85 23.83 11.61
CA PHE A 176 1.42 23.90 11.89
C PHE A 176 0.97 25.30 12.28
N ARG A 177 1.78 26.03 13.06
CA ARG A 177 1.48 27.43 13.42
C ARG A 177 1.37 28.31 12.17
N ARG A 178 2.34 28.23 11.25
CA ARG A 178 2.30 28.98 9.98
C ARG A 178 1.08 28.63 9.15
N VAL A 179 0.78 27.34 8.98
CA VAL A 179 -0.39 26.91 8.21
C VAL A 179 -1.70 27.33 8.87
N SER A 180 -1.78 27.29 10.20
CA SER A 180 -2.95 27.71 10.97
C SER A 180 -3.21 29.22 10.94
N GLN A 181 -2.15 30.04 10.91
CA GLN A 181 -2.24 31.49 10.76
C GLN A 181 -2.81 31.87 9.38
N GLU A 182 -2.39 31.14 8.35
CA GLU A 182 -2.89 31.33 6.99
C GLU A 182 -4.29 30.68 6.80
N ASN A 183 -4.67 29.70 7.64
CA ASN A 183 -5.89 28.90 7.49
C ASN A 183 -6.51 28.49 8.85
N PRO A 184 -7.63 29.10 9.30
CA PRO A 184 -8.16 28.93 10.67
C PRO A 184 -8.84 27.57 10.95
N ARG A 185 -8.96 26.68 9.96
CA ARG A 185 -9.50 25.32 10.14
C ARG A 185 -8.53 24.31 9.55
N LEU A 186 -7.73 23.69 10.42
CA LEU A 186 -6.81 22.60 10.09
C LEU A 186 -7.40 21.28 10.58
N SER A 187 -7.58 20.32 9.67
CA SER A 187 -7.84 18.92 10.02
C SER A 187 -6.58 18.14 9.73
N VAL A 188 -6.11 17.38 10.71
CA VAL A 188 -4.95 16.50 10.56
C VAL A 188 -5.49 15.09 10.52
N ASP A 189 -5.33 14.42 9.38
CA ASP A 189 -5.50 12.98 9.31
C ASP A 189 -4.13 12.31 9.44
N GLY A 190 -4.09 11.29 10.29
CA GLY A 190 -2.90 10.83 10.99
C GLY A 190 -1.91 10.07 10.11
N PRO A 191 -0.74 9.70 10.68
CA PRO A 191 0.20 8.85 9.97
C PRO A 191 -0.44 7.47 9.76
N TYR A 192 -0.80 7.17 8.52
CA TYR A 192 -1.31 5.85 8.17
C TYR A 192 -0.17 4.82 8.25
N GLY A 193 -0.38 3.78 9.06
CA GLY A 193 0.54 2.65 9.12
C GLY A 193 0.64 1.95 7.77
N SER A 194 1.82 1.46 7.42
CA SER A 194 1.99 0.70 6.17
C SER A 194 1.05 -0.53 6.15
N PRO A 195 0.43 -0.89 5.02
CA PRO A 195 -0.40 -2.09 4.93
C PRO A 195 0.37 -3.37 5.25
N CYS A 196 1.71 -3.33 5.27
CA CYS A 196 2.55 -4.47 5.57
C CYS A 196 3.00 -4.59 7.04
N MET A 197 2.52 -3.74 7.97
CA MET A 197 2.99 -3.78 9.37
C MET A 197 2.73 -5.14 10.04
N ASP A 198 1.59 -5.77 9.76
CA ASP A 198 1.19 -7.01 10.46
C ASP A 198 1.72 -8.27 9.75
N VAL A 199 2.49 -8.11 8.67
CA VAL A 199 3.03 -9.23 7.88
C VAL A 199 3.92 -10.15 8.72
N GLU A 200 4.56 -9.61 9.77
CA GLU A 200 5.44 -10.35 10.66
C GLU A 200 4.71 -11.11 11.79
N GLU A 201 3.45 -10.79 12.03
CA GLU A 201 2.63 -11.45 13.04
C GLU A 201 2.26 -12.88 12.61
N TYR A 202 2.24 -13.11 11.30
CA TYR A 202 1.97 -14.42 10.72
C TYR A 202 3.26 -15.22 10.53
N ARG A 203 3.16 -16.54 10.73
CA ARG A 203 4.27 -17.46 10.40
C ARG A 203 4.47 -17.56 8.88
N VAL A 204 3.38 -17.51 8.13
CA VAL A 204 3.36 -17.54 6.66
C VAL A 204 2.52 -16.37 6.17
N SER A 205 3.07 -15.57 5.26
CA SER A 205 2.38 -14.41 4.72
C SER A 205 2.36 -14.43 3.20
N MET A 206 1.26 -13.97 2.62
CA MET A 206 1.07 -13.81 1.18
C MET A 206 0.80 -12.34 0.88
N CYS A 207 1.78 -11.66 0.30
CA CYS A 207 1.73 -10.27 -0.09
C CYS A 207 1.38 -10.17 -1.57
N ILE A 208 0.26 -9.51 -1.88
CA ILE A 208 -0.29 -9.39 -3.23
C ILE A 208 -0.35 -7.91 -3.61
N ALA A 209 0.32 -7.56 -4.69
CA ALA A 209 0.42 -6.20 -5.20
C ALA A 209 -0.13 -6.08 -6.61
N THR A 210 -0.78 -4.95 -6.92
CA THR A 210 -1.04 -4.56 -8.32
C THR A 210 -0.52 -3.16 -8.62
N GLY A 211 0.22 -2.99 -9.72
CA GLY A 211 0.75 -1.69 -10.13
C GLY A 211 1.59 -1.04 -9.02
N ILE A 212 1.29 0.23 -8.69
CA ILE A 212 1.97 1.00 -7.64
C ILE A 212 1.74 0.45 -6.22
N GLY A 213 0.74 -0.43 -6.02
CA GLY A 213 0.48 -1.08 -4.74
C GLY A 213 1.60 -2.01 -4.26
N VAL A 214 2.66 -2.19 -5.05
CA VAL A 214 3.86 -2.92 -4.64
C VAL A 214 4.69 -2.19 -3.60
N THR A 215 4.64 -0.85 -3.56
CA THR A 215 5.59 -0.05 -2.78
C THR A 215 5.64 -0.41 -1.29
N PRO A 216 4.52 -0.65 -0.58
CA PRO A 216 4.58 -1.11 0.81
C PRO A 216 5.36 -2.42 0.98
N PHE A 217 5.20 -3.35 0.05
CA PHE A 217 5.91 -4.63 0.06
C PHE A 217 7.36 -4.49 -0.40
N ALA A 218 7.68 -3.48 -1.19
CA ALA A 218 9.06 -3.14 -1.52
C ALA A 218 9.86 -2.78 -0.26
N ALA A 219 9.32 -1.90 0.58
CA ALA A 219 9.94 -1.60 1.87
C ALA A 219 10.00 -2.79 2.82
N LEU A 220 8.98 -3.66 2.80
CA LEU A 220 9.03 -4.92 3.55
C LEU A 220 10.25 -5.76 3.13
N ILE A 221 10.47 -5.96 1.83
CA ILE A 221 11.59 -6.75 1.31
C ILE A 221 12.93 -6.06 1.61
N THR A 222 13.04 -4.73 1.45
CA THR A 222 14.24 -3.98 1.85
C THR A 222 14.57 -4.17 3.33
N ARG A 223 13.55 -4.14 4.18
CA ARG A 223 13.70 -4.34 5.63
C ARG A 223 14.14 -5.76 5.96
N ILE A 224 13.55 -6.77 5.31
CA ILE A 224 13.95 -8.18 5.44
C ILE A 224 15.42 -8.35 5.01
N ARG A 225 15.84 -7.77 3.88
CA ARG A 225 17.23 -7.78 3.42
C ARG A 225 18.17 -7.15 4.45
N SER A 226 17.80 -6.00 5.00
CA SER A 226 18.59 -5.33 6.05
C SER A 226 18.71 -6.20 7.31
N GLN A 227 17.65 -6.89 7.71
CA GLN A 227 17.70 -7.87 8.80
C GLN A 227 18.61 -9.05 8.48
N ILE A 228 18.58 -9.57 7.26
CA ILE A 228 19.46 -10.65 6.82
C ILE A 228 20.95 -10.25 6.93
N ILE A 229 21.28 -9.00 6.55
CA ILE A 229 22.65 -8.49 6.57
C ILE A 229 23.13 -8.19 8.00
N HIS A 230 22.26 -7.61 8.84
CA HIS A 230 22.68 -7.03 10.13
C HIS A 230 22.22 -7.81 11.37
N ALA A 231 21.23 -8.71 11.27
CA ALA A 231 20.67 -9.41 12.42
C ALA A 231 21.17 -10.86 12.51
N GLN A 232 21.53 -11.28 13.72
CA GLN A 232 21.83 -12.69 14.06
C GLN A 232 20.56 -13.54 14.30
N ARG A 233 19.36 -13.01 13.96
CA ARG A 233 18.07 -13.68 14.18
C ARG A 233 17.38 -13.98 12.86
N PRO A 234 16.68 -15.12 12.74
CA PRO A 234 15.95 -15.46 11.53
C PRO A 234 14.81 -14.44 11.30
N PRO A 235 14.65 -13.91 10.07
CA PRO A 235 13.57 -12.98 9.77
C PRO A 235 12.19 -13.64 9.96
N ARG A 236 11.22 -12.87 10.45
CA ARG A 236 9.79 -13.20 10.41
C ARG A 236 9.12 -12.39 9.28
N PRO A 237 8.09 -12.91 8.58
CA PRO A 237 7.49 -14.25 8.67
C PRO A 237 8.50 -15.35 8.29
N HIS A 238 8.21 -16.62 8.60
CA HIS A 238 9.12 -17.73 8.24
C HIS A 238 9.08 -18.06 6.74
N ARG A 239 7.97 -17.69 6.08
CA ARG A 239 7.75 -17.86 4.65
C ARG A 239 6.89 -16.71 4.11
N LEU A 240 7.28 -16.18 2.97
CA LEU A 240 6.68 -15.05 2.29
C LEU A 240 6.40 -15.42 0.83
N TYR A 241 5.12 -15.46 0.48
CA TYR A 241 4.68 -15.49 -0.91
C TYR A 241 4.48 -14.06 -1.40
N PHE A 242 5.15 -13.69 -2.47
CA PHE A 242 5.07 -12.36 -3.06
C PHE A 242 4.50 -12.46 -4.47
N VAL A 243 3.29 -11.94 -4.67
CA VAL A 243 2.60 -11.95 -5.96
C VAL A 243 2.48 -10.51 -6.45
N TRP A 244 3.12 -10.17 -7.56
CA TRP A 244 3.03 -8.83 -8.13
C TRP A 244 2.50 -8.85 -9.55
N ILE A 245 1.40 -8.12 -9.76
CA ILE A 245 0.78 -7.94 -11.06
C ILE A 245 1.06 -6.53 -11.55
N CYS A 246 1.61 -6.41 -12.74
CA CYS A 246 1.89 -5.15 -13.42
C CYS A 246 1.33 -5.20 -14.84
N ARG A 247 1.22 -4.03 -15.49
CA ARG A 247 0.81 -3.99 -16.90
C ARG A 247 1.98 -4.39 -17.79
N GLU A 248 3.13 -3.80 -17.55
CA GLU A 248 4.33 -3.88 -18.40
C GLU A 248 5.50 -4.50 -17.64
N VAL A 249 6.37 -5.21 -18.36
CA VAL A 249 7.58 -5.84 -17.79
C VAL A 249 8.55 -4.78 -17.27
N GLY A 250 8.73 -3.66 -17.98
CA GLY A 250 9.57 -2.56 -17.54
C GLY A 250 9.22 -1.99 -16.15
N ALA A 251 7.96 -2.12 -15.71
CA ALA A 251 7.55 -1.69 -14.37
C ALA A 251 8.18 -2.54 -13.25
N LEU A 252 8.66 -3.75 -13.55
CA LEU A 252 9.35 -4.63 -12.62
C LEU A 252 10.83 -4.24 -12.44
N GLN A 253 11.41 -3.51 -13.39
CA GLN A 253 12.86 -3.29 -13.50
C GLN A 253 13.45 -2.57 -12.29
N TRP A 254 12.81 -1.52 -11.79
CA TRP A 254 13.33 -0.73 -10.66
C TRP A 254 13.44 -1.56 -9.37
N PHE A 255 12.65 -2.63 -9.25
CA PHE A 255 12.59 -3.48 -8.06
C PHE A 255 13.31 -4.83 -8.27
N ALA A 256 13.75 -5.09 -9.51
CA ALA A 256 14.28 -6.38 -9.92
C ALA A 256 15.55 -6.75 -9.16
N ASP A 257 16.50 -5.81 -9.09
CA ASP A 257 17.78 -6.01 -8.42
C ASP A 257 17.57 -6.32 -6.94
N LEU A 258 16.71 -5.56 -6.24
CA LEU A 258 16.46 -5.80 -4.81
C LEU A 258 15.92 -7.20 -4.55
N ILE A 259 14.88 -7.63 -5.28
CA ILE A 259 14.30 -8.96 -5.07
C ILE A 259 15.34 -10.05 -5.37
N HIS A 260 16.05 -9.91 -6.48
CA HIS A 260 17.01 -10.94 -6.90
C HIS A 260 18.14 -11.08 -5.89
N GLU A 261 18.72 -9.96 -5.46
CA GLU A 261 19.81 -9.92 -4.49
C GLU A 261 19.33 -10.47 -3.13
N THR A 262 18.10 -10.15 -2.72
CA THR A 262 17.50 -10.71 -1.50
C THR A 262 17.29 -12.22 -1.61
N SER A 263 16.84 -12.70 -2.77
CA SER A 263 16.64 -14.12 -3.04
C SER A 263 17.96 -14.90 -3.04
N ARG A 264 19.03 -14.31 -3.60
CA ARG A 264 20.38 -14.87 -3.60
C ARG A 264 20.92 -15.00 -2.17
N GLN A 265 20.80 -13.96 -1.35
CA GLN A 265 21.24 -14.00 0.04
C GLN A 265 20.47 -15.05 0.87
N LEU A 266 19.17 -15.19 0.64
CA LEU A 266 18.37 -16.24 1.29
C LEU A 266 18.83 -17.64 0.88
N TRP A 267 19.26 -17.82 -0.37
CA TRP A 267 19.85 -19.08 -0.83
C TRP A 267 21.17 -19.38 -0.11
N GLU A 268 22.05 -18.40 0.00
CA GLU A 268 23.35 -18.54 0.70
C GLU A 268 23.17 -18.89 2.19
N LEU A 269 22.09 -18.40 2.81
CA LEU A 269 21.72 -18.75 4.18
C LEU A 269 20.99 -20.09 4.32
N ASN A 270 20.92 -20.90 3.25
CA ASN A 270 20.18 -22.16 3.20
C ASN A 270 18.70 -22.01 3.56
N ARG A 271 18.08 -20.90 3.12
CA ARG A 271 16.66 -20.56 3.31
C ARG A 271 15.96 -20.24 1.97
N PRO A 272 16.11 -21.07 0.92
CA PRO A 272 15.56 -20.77 -0.40
C PRO A 272 14.03 -20.69 -0.40
N ASP A 273 13.37 -21.41 0.51
CA ASP A 273 11.90 -21.46 0.61
C ASP A 273 11.30 -20.23 1.29
N PHE A 274 12.13 -19.33 1.83
CA PHE A 274 11.65 -18.15 2.55
C PHE A 274 10.86 -17.21 1.65
N LEU A 275 11.37 -16.89 0.44
CA LEU A 275 10.75 -15.93 -0.47
C LEU A 275 10.34 -16.62 -1.77
N THR A 276 9.03 -16.78 -1.96
CA THR A 276 8.46 -17.30 -3.22
C THR A 276 7.82 -16.17 -4.01
N CYS A 277 8.45 -15.77 -5.11
CA CYS A 277 7.96 -14.69 -5.98
C CYS A 277 7.21 -15.22 -7.20
N LEU A 278 6.04 -14.62 -7.49
CA LEU A 278 5.24 -14.84 -8.69
C LEU A 278 4.94 -13.49 -9.34
N PHE A 279 5.36 -13.31 -10.60
CA PHE A 279 5.16 -12.07 -11.35
C PHE A 279 4.16 -12.29 -12.47
N TYR A 280 3.25 -11.32 -12.64
CA TYR A 280 2.24 -11.35 -13.69
C TYR A 280 2.24 -10.06 -14.49
N THR A 281 2.20 -10.17 -15.82
CA THR A 281 2.05 -9.03 -16.72
C THR A 281 0.76 -9.15 -17.53
N THR A 282 0.01 -8.05 -17.63
CA THR A 282 -1.29 -8.07 -18.30
C THR A 282 -1.30 -7.45 -19.70
N SER A 283 -0.24 -6.74 -20.12
CA SER A 283 -0.14 -6.23 -21.49
C SER A 283 0.11 -7.38 -22.47
N LYS A 284 -0.51 -7.31 -23.65
CA LYS A 284 -0.35 -8.31 -24.72
C LYS A 284 0.83 -8.01 -25.66
N GLY A 285 1.73 -7.10 -25.27
CA GLY A 285 2.46 -6.28 -26.24
C GLY A 285 3.95 -6.52 -26.38
N GLN A 286 4.67 -7.06 -25.41
CA GLN A 286 6.13 -7.04 -25.48
C GLN A 286 6.79 -8.29 -24.89
N LYS A 287 7.73 -8.86 -25.66
CA LYS A 287 8.76 -9.81 -25.20
C LYS A 287 9.90 -9.05 -24.50
N GLU A 288 9.55 -8.05 -23.70
CA GLU A 288 10.54 -7.38 -22.87
C GLU A 288 11.02 -8.36 -21.81
N LYS A 289 12.31 -8.32 -21.55
CA LYS A 289 13.00 -9.20 -20.62
C LYS A 289 13.56 -8.37 -19.48
N ILE A 290 13.53 -8.91 -18.28
CA ILE A 290 14.08 -8.23 -17.10
C ILE A 290 15.58 -8.45 -17.10
N CYS A 291 16.33 -7.37 -16.99
CA CYS A 291 17.79 -7.40 -16.90
C CYS A 291 18.24 -7.13 -15.46
N ILE A 292 19.29 -7.79 -15.03
CA ILE A 292 20.00 -7.55 -13.77
C ILE A 292 21.45 -7.29 -14.16
N ASN A 293 22.03 -6.16 -13.74
CA ASN A 293 23.37 -5.75 -14.17
C ASN A 293 23.57 -5.83 -15.70
N ASN A 294 22.60 -5.33 -16.47
CA ASN A 294 22.55 -5.38 -17.93
C ASN A 294 22.54 -6.79 -18.56
N THR A 295 22.31 -7.84 -17.77
CA THR A 295 22.21 -9.23 -18.23
C THR A 295 20.80 -9.75 -18.03
N GLN A 296 20.23 -10.43 -19.03
CA GLN A 296 18.90 -11.03 -18.91
C GLN A 296 18.84 -12.02 -17.73
N SER A 297 17.81 -11.88 -16.88
CA SER A 297 17.65 -12.74 -15.70
C SER A 297 16.74 -13.92 -15.95
N SER A 298 17.33 -15.12 -16.08
CA SER A 298 16.59 -16.39 -16.12
C SER A 298 15.77 -16.64 -14.84
N TRP A 299 16.17 -16.03 -13.71
CA TRP A 299 15.45 -16.12 -12.45
C TRP A 299 14.07 -15.47 -12.51
N PHE A 300 13.97 -14.31 -13.17
CA PHE A 300 12.71 -13.61 -13.39
C PHE A 300 11.88 -14.31 -14.46
N ASP A 301 12.49 -14.74 -15.57
CA ASP A 301 11.79 -15.43 -16.65
C ASP A 301 11.07 -16.69 -16.16
N ALA A 302 11.70 -17.47 -15.26
CA ALA A 302 11.09 -18.65 -14.65
C ALA A 302 9.91 -18.34 -13.70
N ARG A 303 9.74 -17.08 -13.30
CA ARG A 303 8.74 -16.62 -12.31
C ARG A 303 7.72 -15.65 -12.91
N LEU A 304 7.91 -15.25 -14.17
CA LEU A 304 7.05 -14.32 -14.90
C LEU A 304 6.02 -15.09 -15.72
N THR A 305 4.74 -14.80 -15.49
CA THR A 305 3.63 -15.36 -16.25
C THR A 305 2.87 -14.24 -16.97
N HIS A 306 2.63 -14.41 -18.27
CA HIS A 306 1.76 -13.50 -19.01
C HIS A 306 0.28 -13.84 -18.78
N GLY A 307 -0.52 -12.83 -18.48
CA GLY A 307 -1.94 -12.96 -18.19
C GLY A 307 -2.29 -12.67 -16.72
N ARG A 308 -3.53 -12.99 -16.35
CA ARG A 308 -4.03 -12.79 -14.99
C ARG A 308 -3.74 -14.04 -14.14
N PRO A 309 -3.47 -13.88 -12.83
CA PRO A 309 -3.28 -15.01 -11.93
C PRO A 309 -4.55 -15.86 -11.81
N ASP A 310 -4.39 -17.18 -11.82
CA ASP A 310 -5.43 -18.10 -11.34
C ASP A 310 -5.33 -18.16 -9.80
N TRP A 311 -6.13 -17.32 -9.15
CA TRP A 311 -6.15 -17.23 -7.68
C TRP A 311 -6.53 -18.54 -7.02
N PHE A 312 -7.40 -19.36 -7.63
CA PHE A 312 -7.77 -20.64 -7.04
C PHE A 312 -6.60 -21.61 -7.03
N GLN A 313 -5.83 -21.67 -8.12
CA GLN A 313 -4.62 -22.50 -8.16
C GLN A 313 -3.55 -22.02 -7.20
N ILE A 314 -3.30 -20.70 -7.14
CA ILE A 314 -2.30 -20.13 -6.23
C ILE A 314 -2.65 -20.45 -4.78
N PHE A 315 -3.87 -20.14 -4.34
CA PHE A 315 -4.29 -20.41 -2.97
C PHE A 315 -4.30 -21.92 -2.66
N ARG A 316 -4.70 -22.77 -3.62
CA ARG A 316 -4.65 -24.23 -3.44
C ARG A 316 -3.22 -24.71 -3.21
N ARG A 317 -2.26 -24.20 -4.00
CA ARG A 317 -0.84 -24.52 -3.85
C ARG A 317 -0.30 -24.05 -2.49
N VAL A 318 -0.53 -22.78 -2.14
CA VAL A 318 -0.11 -22.21 -0.83
C VAL A 318 -0.72 -23.01 0.31
N SER A 319 -1.98 -23.40 0.19
CA SER A 319 -2.66 -24.20 1.21
C SER A 319 -2.02 -25.58 1.41
N GLN A 320 -1.64 -26.26 0.32
CA GLN A 320 -1.02 -27.59 0.38
C GLN A 320 0.38 -27.51 0.98
N GLU A 321 1.18 -26.54 0.54
CA GLU A 321 2.54 -26.31 0.99
C GLU A 321 2.65 -25.86 2.46
N ASN A 322 1.56 -25.36 3.06
CA ASN A 322 1.53 -24.84 4.43
C ASN A 322 0.38 -25.43 5.25
N SER A 323 0.17 -26.74 5.12
CA SER A 323 -0.88 -27.49 5.82
C SER A 323 -0.93 -27.19 7.33
N ARG A 324 -2.14 -26.98 7.87
CA ARG A 324 -2.40 -26.68 9.30
C ARG A 324 -1.76 -25.37 9.81
N THR A 325 -1.44 -24.43 8.92
CA THR A 325 -1.01 -23.08 9.31
C THR A 325 -2.06 -22.03 8.97
N CYS A 326 -1.97 -20.87 9.61
CA CYS A 326 -2.75 -19.69 9.27
C CYS A 326 -1.89 -18.76 8.42
N VAL A 327 -2.32 -18.49 7.19
CA VAL A 327 -1.64 -17.61 6.23
C VAL A 327 -2.27 -16.23 6.26
N GLY A 328 -1.48 -15.20 6.56
CA GLY A 328 -1.90 -13.81 6.46
C GLY A 328 -1.85 -13.34 5.00
N VAL A 329 -2.98 -12.93 4.44
CA VAL A 329 -3.08 -12.45 3.05
C VAL A 329 -3.20 -10.94 3.06
N PHE A 330 -2.24 -10.25 2.44
CA PHE A 330 -2.16 -8.79 2.42
C PHE A 330 -2.30 -8.30 0.98
N TYR A 331 -3.20 -7.35 0.73
CA TYR A 331 -3.47 -6.86 -0.61
C TYR A 331 -3.34 -5.33 -0.72
N CYS A 332 -2.51 -4.87 -1.65
CA CYS A 332 -2.43 -3.45 -1.99
C CYS A 332 -2.51 -3.27 -3.51
N GLY A 333 -3.54 -2.55 -3.96
CA GLY A 333 -3.82 -2.49 -5.40
C GLY A 333 -5.23 -2.03 -5.78
N ALA A 334 -5.55 -2.21 -7.06
CA ALA A 334 -6.83 -1.84 -7.63
C ALA A 334 -8.00 -2.64 -7.02
N ARG A 335 -9.21 -2.08 -6.97
CA ARG A 335 -10.37 -2.74 -6.34
C ARG A 335 -10.77 -4.09 -6.97
N GLY A 336 -10.43 -4.33 -8.24
CA GLY A 336 -10.90 -5.49 -9.01
C GLY A 336 -10.58 -6.85 -8.36
N PRO A 337 -9.30 -7.20 -8.11
CA PRO A 337 -8.91 -8.49 -7.52
C PRO A 337 -9.41 -8.72 -6.09
N SER A 338 -9.66 -7.66 -5.32
CA SER A 338 -9.95 -7.73 -3.89
C SER A 338 -11.13 -8.65 -3.54
N SER A 339 -12.25 -8.53 -4.29
CA SER A 339 -13.43 -9.40 -4.10
C SER A 339 -13.12 -10.88 -4.35
N MET A 340 -12.28 -11.17 -5.33
CA MET A 340 -11.87 -12.53 -5.67
C MET A 340 -10.94 -13.10 -4.59
N LEU A 341 -9.97 -12.30 -4.12
CA LEU A 341 -9.06 -12.70 -3.05
C LEU A 341 -9.80 -13.01 -1.75
N ARG A 342 -10.78 -12.18 -1.36
CA ARG A 342 -11.65 -12.46 -0.20
C ARG A 342 -12.37 -13.80 -0.32
N ARG A 343 -12.94 -14.09 -1.50
CA ARG A 343 -13.61 -15.37 -1.76
C ARG A 343 -12.64 -16.57 -1.69
N CYS A 344 -11.41 -16.40 -2.16
CA CYS A 344 -10.37 -17.42 -2.00
C CYS A 344 -10.01 -17.65 -0.53
N CYS A 345 -9.91 -16.58 0.28
CA CYS A 345 -9.60 -16.70 1.71
C CYS A 345 -10.72 -17.42 2.50
N GLN A 346 -11.98 -17.18 2.14
CA GLN A 346 -13.14 -17.82 2.77
C GLN A 346 -13.35 -19.29 2.37
N ARG A 347 -12.62 -19.78 1.35
CA ARG A 347 -12.76 -21.15 0.89
C ARG A 347 -12.13 -22.11 1.90
N MET A 348 -12.82 -23.22 2.15
CA MET A 348 -12.28 -24.30 2.99
C MET A 348 -11.33 -25.19 2.19
N TYR A 349 -10.11 -25.35 2.69
CA TYR A 349 -9.11 -26.27 2.16
C TYR A 349 -8.95 -27.44 3.13
N LYS A 350 -9.54 -28.60 2.80
CA LYS A 350 -9.47 -29.80 3.66
C LYS A 350 -8.01 -30.18 3.92
N ASN A 351 -7.64 -30.33 5.19
CA ASN A 351 -6.26 -30.59 5.66
C ASN A 351 -5.20 -29.55 5.24
N GLY A 352 -5.64 -28.40 4.72
CA GLY A 352 -4.79 -27.33 4.20
C GLY A 352 -4.51 -26.21 5.19
N ALA A 353 -4.07 -25.06 4.67
CA ALA A 353 -3.93 -23.83 5.43
C ALA A 353 -5.27 -23.09 5.55
N SER A 354 -5.46 -22.33 6.62
CA SER A 354 -6.48 -21.29 6.69
C SER A 354 -5.90 -19.95 6.21
N PHE A 355 -6.74 -19.06 5.71
CA PHE A 355 -6.33 -17.76 5.18
C PHE A 355 -7.07 -16.65 5.91
N VAL A 356 -6.33 -15.64 6.35
CA VAL A 356 -6.89 -14.41 6.95
C VAL A 356 -6.58 -13.26 6.02
N PHE A 357 -7.63 -12.62 5.49
CA PHE A 357 -7.47 -11.48 4.61
C PHE A 357 -7.29 -10.21 5.43
N ASN A 358 -6.13 -9.58 5.33
CA ASN A 358 -5.72 -8.39 6.06
C ASN A 358 -5.56 -7.20 5.11
N LYS A 359 -5.87 -6.01 5.64
CA LYS A 359 -5.51 -4.68 5.14
C LYS A 359 -5.61 -4.50 3.62
N GLU A 360 -6.68 -3.83 3.20
CA GLU A 360 -6.86 -3.33 1.84
C GLU A 360 -6.44 -1.86 1.81
N VAL A 361 -5.43 -1.49 1.01
CA VAL A 361 -5.19 -0.09 0.65
C VAL A 361 -5.56 0.04 -0.82
N SER A 362 -6.77 0.56 -1.06
CA SER A 362 -7.29 0.85 -2.40
C SER A 362 -6.63 2.13 -2.90
N ALA A 363 -5.84 2.04 -3.97
CA ALA A 363 -5.26 3.18 -4.68
C ALA A 363 -6.22 3.76 -5.73
#